data_AF-D4L3U1-F1
#
_entry.id   AF-D4L3U1-F1
#
_cell.length_a   1.000
_cell.length_b   1.000
_cell.length_c   1.000
_cell.angle_alpha   90.00
_cell.angle_beta   90.00
_cell.angle_gamma   90.00
#
_symmetry.space_group_name_H-M   'P 1'
#
loop_
_entity.id
_entity.type
_entity.pdbx_description
1 polymer ?
#
loop_
_entity_poly.entity_id
_entity_poly.type
_entity_poly.pdbx_seq_one_letter_code
_entity_poly.pdbx_strand_id
1 'polypeptide(L)'
;MHLKFITDNWQIFTAFATAIAYLYRQIIATRKGIRALLRADLIRLYNKYHDDLGYCPVYVKQSLEDEYQQYHALKGNGVGTNLYHALMALPTEPQEGE
;
A
#
# COMPACT_ATOMS: atom_id res chain seq x y z
N MET A 1 39.11 10.38 -26.75
CA MET A 1 38.97 8.90 -26.71
C MET A 1 37.64 8.47 -26.07
N HIS A 2 37.25 8.99 -24.90
CA HIS A 2 35.98 8.63 -24.23
C HIS A 2 34.69 9.00 -24.99
N LEU A 3 34.66 10.11 -25.73
CA LEU A 3 33.48 10.54 -26.48
C LEU A 3 33.11 9.58 -27.62
N LYS A 4 34.09 8.99 -28.33
CA LYS A 4 33.84 8.02 -29.41
C LYS A 4 33.18 6.74 -28.89
N PHE A 5 33.62 6.26 -27.73
CA PHE A 5 33.07 5.07 -27.09
C PHE A 5 31.57 5.22 -26.75
N ILE A 6 31.14 6.41 -26.35
CA ILE A 6 29.72 6.69 -26.03
C ILE A 6 28.87 6.69 -27.31
N THR A 7 29.35 7.33 -28.39
CA THR A 7 28.64 7.35 -29.67
C THR A 7 28.59 5.99 -30.36
N ASP A 8 29.66 5.19 -30.28
CA ASP A 8 29.73 3.89 -30.94
C ASP A 8 28.85 2.83 -30.24
N ASN A 9 28.62 3.00 -28.93
CA ASN A 9 27.83 2.08 -28.11
C ASN A 9 26.44 2.62 -27.72
N TRP A 10 25.92 3.62 -28.44
CA TRP A 10 24.63 4.26 -28.12
C TRP A 10 23.45 3.26 -28.06
N GLN A 11 23.49 2.19 -28.86
CA GLN A 11 22.49 1.10 -28.87
C GLN A 11 22.44 0.34 -27.55
N ILE A 12 23.57 0.21 -26.84
CA ILE A 12 23.61 -0.42 -25.53
C ILE A 12 22.83 0.46 -24.55
N PHE A 13 23.05 1.77 -24.55
CA PHE A 13 22.31 2.69 -23.70
C PHE A 13 20.80 2.68 -23.98
N THR A 14 20.38 2.58 -25.24
CA THR A 14 18.94 2.48 -25.56
C THR A 14 18.35 1.14 -25.13
N ALA A 15 19.07 0.02 -25.31
CA ALA A 15 18.64 -1.29 -24.82
C ALA A 15 18.56 -1.34 -23.28
N PHE A 16 19.53 -0.74 -22.58
CA PHE A 16 19.47 -0.61 -21.13
C PHE A 16 18.30 0.30 -20.70
N ALA A 17 18.08 1.43 -21.39
CA ALA A 17 16.97 2.32 -21.07
C ALA A 17 15.60 1.65 -21.27
N THR A 18 15.42 0.88 -22.35
CA THR A 18 14.16 0.14 -22.59
C THR A 18 13.95 -0.97 -21.58
N ALA A 19 15.00 -1.73 -21.22
CA ALA A 19 14.95 -2.73 -20.17
C ALA A 19 14.58 -2.12 -18.81
N ILE A 20 15.23 -1.02 -18.44
CA ILE A 20 14.93 -0.27 -17.20
C ILE A 20 13.48 0.23 -17.23
N ALA A 21 13.02 0.80 -18.34
CA ALA A 21 11.64 1.26 -18.47
C ALA A 21 10.62 0.11 -18.34
N TYR A 22 10.93 -1.06 -18.90
CA TYR A 22 10.09 -2.26 -18.78
C TYR A 22 10.01 -2.75 -17.33
N LEU A 23 11.15 -2.87 -16.65
CA LEU A 23 11.21 -3.23 -15.23
C LEU A 23 10.48 -2.21 -14.36
N TYR A 24 10.63 -0.92 -14.65
CA TYR A 24 9.96 0.16 -13.93
C TYR A 24 8.43 0.07 -14.07
N ARG A 25 7.92 -0.27 -15.27
CA ARG A 25 6.48 -0.51 -15.47
C ARG A 25 5.98 -1.69 -14.64
N GLN A 26 6.73 -2.78 -14.56
CA GLN A 26 6.36 -3.93 -13.73
C GLN A 26 6.33 -3.56 -12.24
N ILE A 27 7.35 -2.85 -11.75
CA ILE A 27 7.39 -2.38 -10.35
C ILE A 27 6.18 -1.49 -10.03
N ILE A 28 5.80 -0.58 -10.93
CA ILE A 28 4.61 0.26 -10.76
C ILE A 28 3.33 -0.60 -10.72
N ALA A 29 3.21 -1.59 -11.60
CA ALA A 29 2.05 -2.48 -11.62
C ALA A 29 1.93 -3.28 -10.32
N THR A 30 3.04 -3.84 -9.82
CA THR A 30 3.08 -4.57 -8.54
C THR A 30 2.72 -3.65 -7.38
N ARG A 31 3.27 -2.43 -7.31
CA ARG A 31 2.93 -1.44 -6.27
C ARG A 31 1.44 -1.09 -6.28
N LYS A 32 0.84 -0.96 -7.46
CA LYS A 32 -0.61 -0.73 -7.59
C LYS A 32 -1.43 -1.94 -7.10
N GLY A 33 -0.99 -3.15 -7.44
CA GLY A 33 -1.62 -4.39 -6.98
C GLY A 33 -1.59 -4.54 -5.46
N ILE A 34 -0.42 -4.33 -4.84
CA ILE A 34 -0.26 -4.36 -3.37
C ILE A 34 -1.18 -3.31 -2.73
N ARG A 35 -1.20 -2.07 -3.24
CA ARG A 35 -2.08 -1.02 -2.73
C ARG A 35 -3.56 -1.43 -2.80
N ALA A 36 -3.99 -2.11 -3.86
CA ALA A 36 -5.36 -2.59 -3.99
C ALA A 36 -5.69 -3.69 -2.97
N LEU A 37 -4.73 -4.59 -2.69
CA LEU A 37 -4.87 -5.64 -1.69
C LEU A 37 -5.02 -5.07 -0.27
N LEU A 38 -4.12 -4.17 0.14
CA LEU A 38 -4.18 -3.50 1.45
C LEU A 38 -5.49 -2.72 1.62
N ARG A 39 -5.99 -2.10 0.54
CA ARG A 39 -7.29 -1.43 0.57
C ARG A 39 -8.44 -2.42 0.79
N ALA A 40 -8.40 -3.57 0.12
CA ALA A 40 -9.42 -4.60 0.29
C ALA A 40 -9.40 -5.16 1.72
N ASP A 41 -8.23 -5.31 2.33
CA ASP A 41 -8.13 -5.75 3.72
C ASP A 41 -8.69 -4.70 4.69
N LEU A 42 -8.33 -3.41 4.52
CA LEU A 42 -8.91 -2.30 5.30
C LEU A 42 -10.44 -2.29 5.24
N ILE A 43 -11.04 -2.51 4.07
CA ILE A 43 -12.51 -2.58 3.91
C ILE A 43 -13.07 -3.80 4.64
N ARG A 44 -12.41 -4.96 4.52
CA ARG A 44 -12.82 -6.19 5.22
C ARG A 44 -12.80 -6.01 6.74
N LEU A 45 -11.73 -5.42 7.26
CA LEU A 45 -11.57 -5.13 8.69
C LEU A 45 -12.58 -4.10 9.14
N TYR A 46 -12.82 -3.05 8.34
CA TYR A 46 -13.84 -2.05 8.61
C TYR A 46 -15.22 -2.70 8.77
N ASN A 47 -15.68 -3.46 7.78
CA ASN A 47 -17.00 -4.10 7.85
C ASN A 47 -17.11 -5.02 9.08
N LYS A 48 -16.06 -5.81 9.36
CA LYS A 48 -16.08 -6.74 10.49
C LYS A 48 -16.07 -6.05 11.86
N TYR A 49 -15.20 -5.07 12.07
CA TYR A 49 -14.97 -4.49 13.39
C TYR A 49 -15.80 -3.24 13.64
N HIS A 50 -16.08 -2.46 12.60
CA HIS A 50 -16.90 -1.25 12.69
C HIS A 50 -18.39 -1.57 12.57
N ASP A 51 -18.81 -2.27 11.50
CA ASP A 51 -20.23 -2.50 11.23
C ASP A 51 -20.82 -3.66 12.04
N ASP A 52 -20.09 -4.79 12.16
CA ASP A 52 -20.64 -5.98 12.84
C ASP A 52 -20.39 -5.99 14.37
N LEU A 53 -19.19 -5.61 14.81
CA LEU A 53 -18.77 -5.77 16.21
C LEU A 53 -18.82 -4.48 17.04
N GLY A 54 -18.59 -3.32 16.42
CA GLY A 54 -18.52 -2.03 17.12
C GLY A 54 -17.28 -1.87 18.03
N TYR A 55 -16.32 -2.79 18.02
CA TYR A 55 -15.06 -2.70 18.76
C TYR A 55 -13.90 -3.30 17.95
N CYS A 56 -12.68 -2.84 18.20
CA CYS A 56 -11.47 -3.32 17.52
C CYS A 56 -10.36 -3.64 18.54
N PRO A 57 -10.04 -4.93 18.76
CA PRO A 57 -9.02 -5.34 19.72
C PRO A 57 -7.65 -4.69 19.48
N VAL A 58 -6.88 -4.47 20.54
CA VAL A 58 -5.56 -3.80 20.47
C VAL A 58 -4.61 -4.47 19.48
N TYR A 59 -4.56 -5.80 19.44
CA TYR A 59 -3.68 -6.53 18.52
C TYR A 59 -4.05 -6.29 17.06
N VAL A 60 -5.35 -6.14 16.76
CA VAL A 60 -5.84 -5.84 15.41
C VAL A 60 -5.44 -4.41 15.04
N LYS A 61 -5.54 -3.47 15.98
CA LYS A 61 -5.11 -2.09 15.77
C LYS A 61 -3.62 -1.97 15.47
N GLN A 62 -2.78 -2.69 16.22
CA GLN A 62 -1.33 -2.72 15.97
C GLN A 62 -1.02 -3.27 14.57
N SER A 63 -1.64 -4.38 14.19
CA SER A 63 -1.48 -4.95 12.85
C SER A 63 -1.94 -3.99 11.75
N LEU A 64 -3.04 -3.26 11.98
CA LEU A 64 -3.58 -2.26 11.06
C LEU A 64 -2.65 -1.04 10.91
N GLU A 65 -2.00 -0.60 11.99
CA GLU A 65 -1.04 0.51 11.94
C GLU A 65 0.13 0.13 11.02
N ASP A 66 0.74 -1.04 11.20
CA ASP A 66 1.83 -1.53 10.35
C ASP A 66 1.41 -1.63 8.87
N GLU A 67 0.22 -2.17 8.62
CA GLU A 67 -0.35 -2.29 7.28
C GLU A 67 -0.63 -0.92 6.64
N TYR A 68 -1.17 0.01 7.44
CA TYR A 68 -1.46 1.37 7.01
C TYR A 68 -0.19 2.16 6.68
N GLN A 69 0.89 2.00 7.44
CA GLN A 69 2.17 2.64 7.13
C GLN A 69 2.69 2.22 5.75
N GLN A 70 2.58 0.94 5.39
CA GLN A 70 2.95 0.44 4.06
C GLN A 70 2.01 0.99 2.97
N TYR A 71 0.71 1.03 3.25
CA TYR A 71 -0.28 1.61 2.35
C TYR A 71 -0.02 3.10 2.09
N HIS A 72 0.30 3.86 3.13
CA HIS A 72 0.60 5.28 3.06
C HIS A 72 1.89 5.55 2.27
N ALA A 73 2.95 4.79 2.53
CA ALA A 73 4.22 4.84 1.79
C ALA A 73 4.04 4.54 0.29
N LEU A 74 3.06 3.71 -0.06
CA LEU A 74 2.67 3.46 -1.45
C LEU A 74 1.85 4.59 -2.08
N LYS A 75 1.74 5.78 -1.47
CA LYS A 75 0.82 6.87 -1.86
C LYS A 75 -0.64 6.42 -1.79
N GLY A 76 -1.09 6.09 -0.59
CA GLY A 76 -2.48 5.75 -0.28
C GLY A 76 -3.47 6.82 -0.75
N ASN A 77 -4.75 6.44 -0.83
CA ASN A 77 -5.83 7.39 -1.13
C ASN A 77 -6.55 7.84 0.16
N GLY A 78 -7.25 8.99 0.08
CA GLY A 78 -7.95 9.56 1.25
C GLY A 78 -9.02 8.62 1.81
N VAL A 79 -9.65 7.79 0.97
CA VAL A 79 -10.68 6.85 1.41
C VAL A 79 -10.12 5.75 2.31
N GLY A 80 -8.97 5.15 1.96
CA GLY A 80 -8.33 4.13 2.80
C GLY A 80 -7.86 4.70 4.14
N THR A 81 -7.40 5.95 4.13
CA THR A 81 -7.02 6.68 5.35
C THR A 81 -8.21 6.93 6.27
N ASN A 82 -9.37 7.28 5.71
CA ASN A 82 -10.58 7.48 6.51
C ASN A 82 -11.06 6.17 7.17
N LEU A 83 -11.02 5.05 6.45
CA LEU A 83 -11.38 3.73 7.01
C LEU A 83 -10.43 3.33 8.13
N TYR A 84 -9.13 3.57 7.96
CA TYR A 84 -8.12 3.35 8.99
C TYR A 84 -8.43 4.15 10.26
N HIS A 85 -8.66 5.46 10.12
CA HIS A 85 -8.98 6.31 11.28
C HIS A 85 -10.27 5.89 11.99
N ALA A 86 -11.30 5.51 11.23
CA ALA A 86 -12.55 5.01 11.81
C ALA A 86 -12.34 3.72 12.60
N LEU A 87 -11.52 2.79 12.11
CA LEU A 87 -11.13 1.58 12.84
C LEU A 87 -10.32 1.88 14.10
N MET A 88 -9.41 2.85 14.05
CA MET A 88 -8.62 3.28 15.21
C MET A 88 -9.46 3.96 16.28
N ALA A 89 -10.53 4.66 15.88
CA ALA A 89 -11.45 5.35 16.78
C ALA A 89 -12.40 4.42 17.54
N LEU A 90 -12.55 3.16 17.10
CA LEU A 90 -13.38 2.17 17.80
C LEU A 90 -12.86 1.86 19.21
N PRO A 91 -13.72 1.50 20.17
CA PRO A 91 -13.28 1.00 21.47
C PRO A 91 -12.45 -0.28 21.31
N THR A 92 -11.52 -0.52 22.23
CA THR A 92 -10.64 -1.71 22.20
C THR A 92 -11.23 -2.94 22.86
N GLU A 93 -12.26 -2.73 23.69
CA GLU A 93 -12.98 -3.77 24.41
C GLU A 93 -14.41 -3.83 23.86
N PRO A 94 -15.01 -5.04 23.80
CA PRO A 94 -16.43 -5.15 23.51
C PRO A 94 -17.20 -4.35 24.56
N GLN A 95 -18.19 -3.58 24.12
CA GLN A 95 -19.12 -2.98 25.07
C GLN A 95 -19.91 -4.13 25.70
N GLU A 96 -19.55 -4.51 26.93
CA GLU A 96 -20.37 -5.42 27.74
C GLU A 96 -21.75 -4.78 27.83
N GLY A 97 -22.75 -5.44 27.23
CA GLY A 97 -24.13 -5.00 27.33
C GLY A 97 -24.57 -5.01 28.78
N GLU A 98 -25.20 -3.90 29.20
CA GLU A 98 -26.14 -3.87 30.32
C GLU A 98 -27.33 -4.81 30.07
#